data_AF-A0A1Q6DSC8-F1
#
_entry.id   AF-A0A1Q6DSC8-F1
#
_cell.length_a   1.000
_cell.length_b   1.000
_cell.length_c   1.000
_cell.angle_alpha   90.00
_cell.angle_beta   90.00
_cell.angle_gamma   90.00
#
_symmetry.space_group_name_H-M   'P 1'
#
loop_
_entity.id
_entity.type
_entity.pdbx_description
1 polymer ?
#
loop_
_entity_poly.entity_id
_entity_poly.type
_entity_poly.pdbx_seq_one_letter_code
_entity_poly.pdbx_strand_id
1 'polypeptide(L)'
;MKAEKTITCRILEPTKRKKGLLTKEISNANGYIRGQTDDLYSATKQAMKKYIQKDKLKEQHTYPLFLRNDTFRVEEAKNTKEFDYWAKIPISNVYGGIWVPIKPHEPIKEEHEIKDSKVVWKPYGFELHLSISFEVKPQSPKNILAIDLGERVMAATVSTADNGNPKPIWQRC
;
A
#
# COMPACT_ATOMS: atom_id res chain seq x y z
N MET A 1 9.11 18.61 -8.41
CA MET A 1 8.56 17.53 -9.24
C MET A 1 7.70 16.68 -8.33
N LYS A 2 6.51 16.27 -8.78
CA LYS A 2 5.61 15.46 -7.96
C LYS A 2 6.07 14.00 -8.00
N ALA A 3 6.40 13.46 -6.85
CA ALA A 3 6.73 12.05 -6.66
C ALA A 3 5.59 11.34 -5.93
N GLU A 4 5.45 10.03 -6.17
CA GLU A 4 4.49 9.18 -5.46
C GLU A 4 5.22 8.02 -4.79
N LYS A 5 4.76 7.63 -3.60
CA LYS A 5 5.22 6.42 -2.92
C LYS A 5 4.10 5.79 -2.11
N THR A 6 4.32 4.57 -1.64
CA THR A 6 3.39 3.87 -0.75
C THR A 6 3.98 3.74 0.64
N ILE A 7 3.24 4.21 1.64
CA ILE A 7 3.52 3.95 3.04
C ILE A 7 2.76 2.70 3.47
N THR A 8 3.49 1.63 3.81
CA THR A 8 2.88 0.43 4.40
C THR A 8 2.58 0.69 5.86
N CYS A 9 1.31 0.56 6.24
CA CYS A 9 0.84 0.74 7.61
C CYS A 9 0.22 -0.55 8.12
N ARG A 10 0.78 -1.14 9.17
CA ARG A 10 0.18 -2.30 9.83
C ARG A 10 -1.09 -1.84 10.56
N ILE A 11 -2.21 -2.51 10.34
CA ILE A 11 -3.42 -2.28 11.14
C ILE A 11 -3.25 -3.09 12.43
N LEU A 12 -3.13 -2.41 13.56
CA LEU A 12 -2.87 -3.05 14.85
C LEU A 12 -4.18 -3.64 15.42
N GLU A 13 -4.10 -4.91 15.79
CA GLU A 13 -5.09 -5.70 16.53
C GLU A 13 -6.52 -5.12 16.60
N PRO A 14 -7.24 -5.07 15.47
CA PRO A 14 -8.62 -4.60 15.50
C PRO A 14 -9.45 -5.55 16.38
N THR A 15 -10.40 -5.00 17.13
CA THR A 15 -11.34 -5.81 17.91
C THR A 15 -11.97 -6.89 17.05
N LYS A 16 -12.37 -8.03 17.64
CA LYS A 16 -12.97 -9.17 16.90
C LYS A 16 -14.06 -8.70 15.92
N ARG A 17 -14.89 -7.75 16.35
CA ARG A 17 -15.91 -7.10 15.52
C ARG A 17 -15.32 -6.35 14.32
N LYS A 18 -14.35 -5.45 14.53
CA LYS A 18 -13.71 -4.68 13.45
C LYS A 18 -12.96 -5.58 12.47
N LYS A 19 -12.27 -6.62 12.97
CA LYS A 19 -11.64 -7.66 12.14
C LYS A 19 -12.66 -8.36 11.25
N GLY A 20 -13.78 -8.82 11.82
CA GLY A 20 -14.85 -9.47 11.07
C GLY A 20 -15.44 -8.58 9.97
N LEU A 21 -15.63 -7.29 10.26
CA LEU A 21 -16.12 -6.31 9.30
C LEU A 21 -15.14 -6.11 8.13
N LEU A 22 -13.84 -5.97 8.40
CA LEU A 22 -12.81 -5.85 7.34
C LEU A 22 -12.73 -7.11 6.48
N THR A 23 -12.70 -8.29 7.12
CA THR A 23 -12.68 -9.56 6.39
C THR A 23 -13.91 -9.69 5.50
N LYS A 24 -15.10 -9.34 6.01
CA LYS A 24 -16.34 -9.38 5.23
C LYS A 24 -16.28 -8.43 4.04
N GLU A 25 -15.86 -7.18 4.23
CA GLU A 25 -15.76 -6.20 3.13
C GLU A 25 -14.76 -6.66 2.06
N ILE A 26 -13.59 -7.18 2.44
CA ILE A 26 -12.60 -7.74 1.50
C ILE A 26 -13.16 -8.96 0.76
N SER A 27 -13.88 -9.84 1.46
CA SER A 27 -14.53 -11.01 0.86
C SER A 27 -15.58 -10.57 -0.17
N ASN A 28 -16.45 -9.62 0.20
CA ASN A 28 -17.45 -9.05 -0.69
C ASN A 28 -16.80 -8.37 -1.90
N ALA A 29 -15.68 -7.65 -1.71
CA ALA A 29 -14.91 -7.02 -2.79
C ALA A 29 -14.39 -8.05 -3.80
N ASN A 30 -13.88 -9.16 -3.29
CA ASN A 30 -13.39 -10.28 -4.08
C ASN A 30 -14.52 -11.08 -4.77
N GLY A 31 -15.68 -11.21 -4.13
CA GLY A 31 -16.87 -11.80 -4.73
C GLY A 31 -17.44 -10.93 -5.84
N TYR A 32 -17.46 -9.60 -5.65
CA TYR A 32 -17.96 -8.65 -6.64
C TYR A 32 -17.17 -8.64 -7.95
N ILE A 33 -15.83 -8.66 -7.87
CA ILE A 33 -15.01 -8.74 -9.08
C ILE A 33 -15.21 -10.07 -9.82
N ARG A 34 -15.61 -11.13 -9.11
CA ARG A 34 -15.96 -12.46 -9.63
C ARG A 34 -17.45 -12.63 -9.98
N GLY A 35 -18.28 -11.61 -9.83
CA GLY A 35 -19.72 -11.67 -10.13
C GLY A 35 -20.56 -12.48 -9.14
N GLN A 36 -20.05 -12.74 -7.93
CA GLN A 36 -20.72 -13.56 -6.91
C GLN A 36 -21.62 -12.76 -5.97
N THR A 37 -21.43 -11.44 -5.88
CA THR A 37 -22.23 -10.55 -5.02
C THR A 37 -22.19 -9.13 -5.52
N ASP A 38 -23.24 -8.36 -5.20
CA ASP A 38 -23.29 -6.91 -5.38
C ASP A 38 -23.36 -6.15 -4.05
N ASP A 39 -23.22 -6.83 -2.90
CA ASP A 39 -23.28 -6.20 -1.58
C ASP A 39 -21.94 -5.53 -1.20
N LEU A 40 -21.71 -4.32 -1.73
CA LEU A 40 -20.53 -3.51 -1.45
C LEU A 40 -20.86 -2.03 -1.37
N TYR A 41 -20.03 -1.31 -0.61
CA TYR A 41 -20.06 0.15 -0.62
C TYR A 41 -19.86 0.69 -2.05
N SER A 42 -20.66 1.67 -2.44
CA SER A 42 -20.71 2.16 -3.83
C SER A 42 -19.35 2.69 -4.31
N ALA A 43 -18.62 3.41 -3.47
CA ALA A 43 -17.29 3.91 -3.82
C ALA A 43 -16.26 2.77 -3.92
N THR A 44 -16.39 1.72 -3.11
CA THR A 44 -15.58 0.50 -3.22
C THR A 44 -15.80 -0.17 -4.57
N LYS A 45 -17.04 -0.31 -5.03
CA LYS A 45 -17.33 -0.87 -6.37
C LYS A 45 -16.62 -0.08 -7.48
N GLN A 46 -16.66 1.25 -7.39
CA GLN A 46 -15.98 2.12 -8.36
C GLN A 46 -14.45 1.93 -8.33
N ALA A 47 -13.85 1.90 -7.15
CA ALA A 47 -12.42 1.68 -6.99
C ALA A 47 -11.99 0.29 -7.49
N MET A 48 -12.76 -0.76 -7.17
CA MET A 48 -12.49 -2.13 -7.65
C MET A 48 -12.55 -2.20 -9.18
N LYS A 49 -13.55 -1.59 -9.82
CA LYS A 49 -13.64 -1.53 -11.30
C LYS A 49 -12.46 -0.78 -11.93
N LYS A 50 -11.95 0.26 -11.28
CA LYS A 50 -10.83 1.08 -11.77
C LYS A 50 -9.52 0.30 -11.77
N TYR A 51 -9.25 -0.48 -10.74
CA TYR A 51 -7.93 -1.10 -10.51
C TYR A 51 -7.85 -2.59 -10.83
N ILE A 52 -8.98 -3.27 -11.04
CA ILE A 52 -9.02 -4.71 -11.35
C ILE A 52 -9.44 -4.95 -12.80
N GLN A 53 -8.62 -5.70 -13.52
CA GLN A 53 -8.94 -6.28 -14.83
C GLN A 53 -9.62 -7.64 -14.61
N LYS A 54 -10.93 -7.70 -14.86
CA LYS A 54 -11.76 -8.89 -14.58
C LYS A 54 -11.37 -10.13 -15.42
N ASP A 55 -10.80 -9.91 -16.59
CA ASP A 55 -10.31 -10.93 -17.52
C ASP A 55 -9.01 -11.60 -17.04
N LYS A 56 -8.28 -10.98 -16.11
CA LYS A 56 -6.98 -11.48 -15.59
C LYS A 56 -7.05 -11.93 -14.13
N LEU A 57 -8.25 -12.32 -13.69
CA LEU A 57 -8.44 -12.80 -12.33
C LEU A 57 -7.79 -14.17 -12.13
N LYS A 58 -7.04 -14.31 -11.04
CA LYS A 58 -6.49 -15.59 -10.58
C LYS A 58 -7.45 -16.17 -9.55
N GLU A 59 -7.89 -17.42 -9.73
CA GLU A 59 -8.91 -18.04 -8.89
C GLU A 59 -8.56 -18.01 -7.40
N GLN A 60 -7.36 -18.46 -7.04
CA GLN A 60 -6.88 -18.56 -5.65
C GLN A 60 -6.21 -17.29 -5.12
N HIS A 61 -6.37 -16.14 -5.79
CA HIS A 61 -5.77 -14.88 -5.37
C HIS A 61 -6.78 -13.97 -4.68
N THR A 62 -6.50 -13.60 -3.43
CA THR A 62 -7.25 -12.55 -2.73
C THR A 62 -6.72 -11.18 -3.15
N TYR A 63 -7.53 -10.45 -3.91
CA TYR A 63 -7.22 -9.08 -4.32
C TYR A 63 -7.45 -8.10 -3.16
N PRO A 64 -6.70 -6.99 -3.11
CA PRO A 64 -6.84 -6.01 -2.05
C PRO A 64 -8.15 -5.23 -2.16
N LEU A 65 -8.59 -4.66 -1.03
CA LEU A 65 -9.71 -3.73 -1.00
C LEU A 65 -9.20 -2.34 -1.38
N PHE A 66 -9.51 -1.87 -2.59
CA PHE A 66 -9.14 -0.54 -3.03
C PHE A 66 -10.01 0.53 -2.37
N LEU A 67 -9.38 1.60 -1.91
CA LEU A 67 -9.98 2.75 -1.23
C LEU A 67 -9.78 4.00 -2.08
N ARG A 68 -10.87 4.70 -2.38
CA ARG A 68 -10.84 5.99 -3.06
C ARG A 68 -10.41 7.07 -2.08
N ASN A 69 -9.49 7.95 -2.45
CA ASN A 69 -8.85 8.91 -1.54
C ASN A 69 -9.81 9.82 -0.74
N ASP A 70 -10.98 10.12 -1.29
CA ASP A 70 -12.03 10.93 -0.66
C ASP A 70 -12.94 10.14 0.31
N THR A 71 -12.82 8.82 0.36
CA THR A 71 -13.73 7.93 1.14
C THR A 71 -13.14 7.41 2.43
N PHE A 72 -11.82 7.52 2.60
CA PHE A 72 -11.13 7.11 3.81
C PHE A 72 -10.36 8.29 4.40
N ARG A 73 -9.95 8.18 5.66
CA ARG A 73 -9.16 9.21 6.34
C ARG A 73 -8.04 8.58 7.13
N VAL A 74 -6.94 9.32 7.28
CA VAL A 74 -5.85 9.00 8.20
C VAL A 74 -5.60 10.22 9.06
N GLU A 75 -5.56 10.02 10.38
CA GLU A 75 -5.40 11.09 11.36
C GLU A 75 -4.35 10.68 12.39
N GLU A 76 -3.53 11.62 12.83
CA GLU A 76 -2.55 11.37 13.89
C GLU A 76 -3.27 11.02 15.19
N ALA A 77 -2.77 10.00 15.88
CA ALA A 77 -3.35 9.56 17.13
C ALA A 77 -2.79 10.40 18.29
N LYS A 78 -3.66 11.14 18.98
CA LYS A 78 -3.28 11.90 20.17
C LYS A 78 -3.23 10.97 21.39
N ASN A 79 -2.18 11.10 22.20
CA ASN A 79 -2.06 10.48 23.53
C ASN A 79 -1.99 8.93 23.53
N THR A 80 -1.25 8.33 22.60
CA THR A 80 -0.99 6.87 22.56
C THR A 80 0.49 6.61 22.32
N LYS A 81 1.03 5.56 22.97
CA LYS A 81 2.41 5.07 22.75
C LYS A 81 2.48 3.85 21.83
N GLU A 82 1.32 3.26 21.52
CA GLU A 82 1.21 1.93 20.91
C GLU A 82 1.03 2.01 19.39
N PHE A 83 0.45 3.11 18.91
CA PHE A 83 0.23 3.39 17.49
C PHE A 83 0.25 4.89 17.22
N ASP A 84 0.65 5.26 16.01
CA ASP A 84 0.94 6.64 15.64
C ASP A 84 -0.27 7.31 14.95
N TYR A 85 -1.14 6.53 14.29
CA TYR A 85 -2.25 7.08 13.51
C TYR A 85 -3.52 6.22 13.62
N TRP A 86 -4.65 6.85 13.35
CA TRP A 86 -5.95 6.25 13.11
C TRP A 86 -6.26 6.23 11.61
N ALA A 87 -6.84 5.14 11.11
CA ALA A 87 -7.43 5.10 9.77
C ALA A 87 -8.94 4.84 9.84
N LYS A 88 -9.71 5.66 9.13
CA LYS A 88 -11.16 5.48 8.93
C LYS A 88 -11.40 4.75 7.62
N ILE A 89 -11.73 3.46 7.69
CA ILE A 89 -11.95 2.60 6.51
C ILE A 89 -13.46 2.51 6.24
N PRO A 90 -13.93 2.82 5.03
CA PRO A 90 -15.34 2.66 4.66
C PRO A 90 -15.74 1.19 4.61
N ILE A 91 -16.91 0.86 5.18
CA ILE A 91 -17.50 -0.49 5.23
C ILE A 91 -18.99 -0.36 4.91
N SER A 92 -19.55 -1.23 4.06
CA SER A 92 -20.94 -1.09 3.58
C SER A 92 -21.98 -1.07 4.71
N ASN A 93 -21.77 -1.90 5.73
CA ASN A 93 -22.72 -2.14 6.83
C ASN A 93 -22.49 -1.23 8.06
N VAL A 94 -21.62 -0.22 7.96
CA VAL A 94 -21.35 0.70 9.07
C VAL A 94 -21.38 2.13 8.53
N TYR A 95 -22.37 2.91 8.96
CA TYR A 95 -22.44 4.32 8.59
C TYR A 95 -21.17 5.06 9.01
N GLY A 96 -20.50 5.68 8.04
CA GLY A 96 -19.21 6.33 8.26
C GLY A 96 -18.00 5.38 8.38
N GLY A 97 -18.16 4.06 8.23
CA GLY A 97 -17.04 3.12 8.31
C GLY A 97 -16.49 2.88 9.72
N ILE A 98 -15.30 2.31 9.80
CA ILE A 98 -14.65 1.94 11.07
C ILE A 98 -13.32 2.65 11.26
N TRP A 99 -13.03 3.04 12.49
CA TRP A 99 -11.71 3.51 12.90
C TRP A 99 -10.83 2.36 13.36
N VAL A 100 -9.64 2.22 12.79
CA VAL A 100 -8.64 1.22 13.18
C VAL A 100 -7.30 1.89 13.46
N PRO A 101 -6.56 1.44 14.49
CA PRO A 101 -5.23 1.97 14.76
C PRO A 101 -4.26 1.43 13.72
N ILE A 102 -3.36 2.29 13.24
CA ILE A 102 -2.35 1.93 12.26
C ILE A 102 -0.95 2.34 12.74
N LYS A 103 0.04 1.55 12.36
CA LYS A 103 1.45 1.82 12.57
C LYS A 103 2.19 1.85 11.23
N PRO A 104 2.53 3.03 10.70
CA PRO A 104 3.24 3.14 9.44
C PRO A 104 4.71 2.75 9.61
N HIS A 105 5.31 2.20 8.56
CA HIS A 105 6.74 1.88 8.53
C HIS A 105 7.64 3.13 8.45
N GLU A 106 7.08 4.29 8.12
CA GLU A 106 7.71 5.61 8.15
C GLU A 106 6.67 6.70 8.48
N PRO A 107 7.06 7.86 9.05
CA PRO A 107 6.11 8.92 9.40
C PRO A 107 5.31 9.46 8.22
N ILE A 108 4.02 9.74 8.45
CA ILE A 108 3.16 10.43 7.48
C ILE A 108 3.27 11.92 7.76
N LYS A 109 4.01 12.62 6.90
CA LYS A 109 4.23 14.06 6.98
C LYS A 109 3.05 14.86 6.45
N GLU A 110 2.93 16.11 6.90
CA GLU A 110 1.86 17.03 6.50
C GLU A 110 1.92 17.39 5.01
N GLU A 111 3.12 17.45 4.41
CA GLU A 111 3.25 17.74 2.97
C GLU A 111 2.74 16.62 2.04
N HIS A 112 2.42 15.44 2.59
CA HIS A 112 1.96 14.31 1.81
C HIS A 112 0.47 14.47 1.45
N GLU A 113 0.15 14.48 0.15
CA GLU A 113 -1.22 14.37 -0.34
C GLU A 113 -1.61 12.88 -0.44
N ILE A 114 -2.66 12.47 0.27
CA ILE A 114 -3.18 11.10 0.25
C ILE A 114 -3.87 10.81 -1.11
N LYS A 115 -3.51 9.67 -1.71
CA LYS A 115 -4.07 9.17 -2.97
C LYS A 115 -4.88 7.89 -2.75
N ASP A 116 -5.46 7.38 -3.83
CA ASP A 116 -6.15 6.09 -3.81
C ASP A 116 -5.22 5.02 -3.23
N SER A 117 -5.73 4.33 -2.22
CA SER A 117 -4.96 3.43 -1.38
C SER A 117 -5.63 2.06 -1.33
N LYS A 118 -5.08 1.11 -0.57
CA LYS A 118 -5.67 -0.22 -0.48
C LYS A 118 -5.42 -0.90 0.84
N VAL A 119 -6.38 -1.72 1.27
CA VAL A 119 -6.20 -2.64 2.39
C VAL A 119 -5.83 -4.01 1.84
N VAL A 120 -4.71 -4.55 2.31
CA VAL A 120 -4.20 -5.86 1.93
C VAL A 120 -4.37 -6.81 3.10
N TRP A 121 -4.89 -8.00 2.83
CA TRP A 121 -4.94 -9.09 3.80
C TRP A 121 -3.68 -9.95 3.70
N LYS A 122 -3.12 -10.29 4.86
CA LYS A 122 -1.91 -11.08 5.05
C LYS A 122 -2.16 -12.14 6.13
N PRO A 123 -1.37 -13.23 6.19
CA PRO A 123 -1.51 -14.24 7.25
C PRO A 123 -1.46 -13.66 8.67
N TYR A 124 -0.67 -12.61 8.89
CA TYR A 124 -0.53 -11.94 10.19
C TYR A 124 -1.57 -10.84 10.46
N GLY A 125 -2.46 -10.52 9.52
CA GLY A 125 -3.46 -9.46 9.70
C GLY A 125 -3.66 -8.59 8.46
N PHE A 126 -3.90 -7.30 8.68
CA PHE A 126 -4.15 -6.35 7.60
C PHE A 126 -3.09 -5.27 7.55
N GLU A 127 -2.87 -4.78 6.33
CA GLU A 127 -2.05 -3.60 6.07
C GLU A 127 -2.86 -2.60 5.26
N LEU A 128 -2.79 -1.33 5.64
CA LEU A 128 -3.15 -0.22 4.78
C LEU A 128 -1.90 0.17 3.98
N HIS A 129 -1.93 -0.05 2.68
CA HIS A 129 -0.94 0.48 1.74
C HIS A 129 -1.42 1.88 1.34
N LEU A 130 -0.91 2.89 2.06
CA LEU A 130 -1.27 4.28 1.91
C LEU A 130 -0.44 4.92 0.80
N SER A 131 -1.06 5.15 -0.36
CA SER A 131 -0.42 5.86 -1.46
C SER A 131 -0.41 7.36 -1.15
N ILE A 132 0.74 7.99 -1.30
CA ILE A 132 0.92 9.43 -1.10
C ILE A 132 1.65 10.05 -2.28
N SER A 133 1.44 11.35 -2.46
CA SER A 133 2.21 12.17 -3.39
C SER A 133 2.77 13.41 -2.71
N PHE A 134 3.94 13.88 -3.12
CA PHE A 134 4.62 15.02 -2.51
C PHE A 134 5.59 15.67 -3.50
N GLU A 135 5.91 16.94 -3.26
CA GLU A 135 6.89 17.67 -4.06
C GLU A 135 8.32 17.33 -3.63
N VAL A 136 9.15 16.96 -4.60
CA VAL A 136 10.59 16.83 -4.40
C VAL A 136 11.35 17.85 -5.24
N LYS A 137 12.36 18.45 -4.63
CA LYS A 137 13.29 19.35 -5.32
C LYS A 137 14.28 18.50 -6.12
N PRO A 138 14.48 18.77 -7.43
CA PRO A 138 15.55 18.14 -8.18
C PRO A 138 16.89 18.41 -7.48
N GLN A 139 17.74 17.39 -7.41
CA GLN A 139 19.09 17.50 -6.90
C GLN A 139 20.07 16.96 -7.93
N SER A 140 21.22 17.61 -8.07
CA SER A 140 22.32 17.03 -8.84
C SER A 140 22.87 15.83 -8.08
N PRO A 141 22.90 14.63 -8.70
CA PRO A 141 23.40 13.44 -8.02
C PRO A 141 24.89 13.62 -7.72
N LYS A 142 25.30 13.29 -6.50
CA LYS A 142 26.73 13.26 -6.13
C LYS A 142 27.45 12.07 -6.76
N ASN A 143 26.74 10.96 -6.93
CA ASN A 143 27.23 9.72 -7.52
C ASN A 143 26.15 9.11 -8.43
N ILE A 144 26.58 8.35 -9.42
CA ILE A 144 25.73 7.59 -10.33
C ILE A 144 26.04 6.10 -10.14
N LEU A 145 25.01 5.29 -9.90
CA LEU A 145 25.08 3.83 -9.92
C LEU A 145 24.36 3.34 -11.18
N ALA A 146 25.12 2.87 -12.16
CA ALA A 146 24.60 2.19 -13.33
C ALA A 146 24.45 0.69 -13.02
N ILE A 147 23.31 0.11 -13.39
CA ILE A 147 23.00 -1.31 -13.23
C ILE A 147 22.56 -1.83 -14.60
N ASP A 148 23.25 -2.84 -15.12
CA ASP A 148 22.89 -3.57 -16.34
C ASP A 148 22.50 -5.01 -15.99
N LEU A 149 21.40 -5.50 -16.56
CA LEU A 149 20.88 -6.86 -16.31
C LEU A 149 21.08 -7.68 -17.58
N GLY A 150 21.83 -8.78 -17.49
CA GLY A 150 22.16 -9.61 -18.65
C GLY A 150 21.90 -11.10 -18.41
N GLU A 151 21.80 -11.86 -19.48
CA GLU A 151 21.59 -13.31 -19.42
C GLU A 151 22.79 -14.05 -18.79
N ARG A 152 24.01 -13.57 -19.03
CA ARG A 152 25.25 -14.17 -18.49
C ARG A 152 25.57 -13.72 -17.07
N VAL A 153 25.18 -12.49 -16.72
CA VAL A 153 25.44 -11.88 -15.41
C VAL A 153 24.14 -11.24 -14.96
N MET A 154 23.57 -11.78 -13.88
CA MET A 154 22.27 -11.35 -13.35
C MET A 154 22.20 -9.83 -13.17
N ALA A 155 23.27 -9.22 -12.67
CA ALA A 155 23.43 -7.77 -12.63
C ALA A 155 24.92 -7.40 -12.66
N ALA A 156 25.30 -6.49 -13.56
CA ALA A 156 26.58 -5.80 -13.56
C ALA A 156 26.37 -4.37 -13.05
N THR A 157 27.23 -3.91 -12.13
CA THR A 157 27.12 -2.58 -11.53
C THR A 157 28.38 -1.75 -11.74
N VAL A 158 28.20 -0.47 -12.03
CA VAL A 158 29.28 0.52 -12.10
C VAL A 158 28.87 1.74 -11.28
N SER A 159 29.69 2.13 -10.31
CA SER A 159 29.45 3.30 -9.47
C SER A 159 30.52 4.35 -9.71
N THR A 160 30.12 5.62 -9.90
CA THR A 160 31.10 6.73 -9.96
C THR A 160 31.79 6.96 -8.63
N ALA A 161 31.21 6.48 -7.51
CA ALA A 161 31.84 6.54 -6.20
C ALA A 161 33.10 5.67 -6.11
N ASP A 162 33.26 4.70 -7.01
CA ASP A 162 34.40 3.79 -7.01
C ASP A 162 35.64 4.43 -7.65
N ASN A 163 35.55 5.67 -8.17
CA ASN A 163 36.65 6.42 -8.79
C ASN A 163 37.44 5.61 -9.85
N GLY A 164 36.77 4.75 -10.62
CA GLY A 164 37.41 3.89 -11.62
C GLY A 164 38.09 2.64 -11.06
N ASN A 165 37.94 2.33 -9.76
CA ASN A 165 38.43 1.11 -9.11
C ASN A 165 37.29 0.24 -8.58
N PRO A 166 36.43 -0.32 -9.44
CA PRO A 166 35.38 -1.24 -9.01
C PRO A 166 36.01 -2.47 -8.36
N LYS A 167 35.69 -2.74 -7.09
CA LYS A 167 36.12 -3.98 -6.42
C LYS A 167 35.23 -5.12 -6.90
N PRO A 168 35.78 -6.18 -7.51
CA PRO A 168 34.97 -7.32 -7.90
C PRO A 168 34.46 -8.04 -6.65
N ILE A 169 33.14 -8.07 -6.46
CA ILE A 169 32.51 -8.90 -5.42
C ILE A 169 32.21 -10.26 -6.06
N TRP A 170 33.26 -11.03 -6.33
CA TRP A 170 33.09 -12.44 -6.68
C TRP A 170 32.86 -13.24 -5.39
N GLN A 171 31.62 -13.30 -4.92
CA GLN A 171 31.23 -14.44 -4.08
C GLN A 171 31.09 -15.65 -5.00
N ARG A 172 32.10 -16.51 -4.99
CA ARG A 172 31.98 -17.86 -5.56
C ARG A 172 30.88 -18.59 -4.78
N CYS A 173 29.78 -18.91 -5.45
CA CYS A 173 28.90 -20.00 -5.05
C CYS A 173 29.53 -21.33 -5.48
#